data_AF-A0A5K0ZNG2-F1
#
_entry.id   AF-A0A5K0ZNG2-F1
#
_cell.length_a   1.000
_cell.length_b   1.000
_cell.length_c   1.000
_cell.angle_alpha   90.00
_cell.angle_beta   90.00
_cell.angle_gamma   90.00
#
_symmetry.space_group_name_H-M   'P 1'
#
loop_
_entity.id
_entity.type
_entity.pdbx_description
1 polymer ?
#
loop_
_entity_poly.entity_id
_entity_poly.type
_entity_poly.pdbx_seq_one_letter_code
_entity_poly.pdbx_strand_id
1 'polypeptide(L)' 'NFPVKNLELKDYIPLPSPKDNKKLRSKYDLIANIVHDGKPGAGFYRVFVQRKSEEL' A
#
# COMPACT_ATOMS: atom_id res chain seq x y z
N ASN A 1 -1.85 10.06 9.46
CA ASN A 1 -1.96 10.43 8.03
C ASN A 1 -0.91 9.61 7.28
N PHE A 2 -1.26 8.87 6.23
CA PHE A 2 -0.33 8.03 5.47
C PHE A 2 -0.47 8.29 3.96
N PRO A 3 0.62 8.17 3.18
CA PRO A 3 0.58 8.45 1.76
C PRO A 3 -0.28 7.42 1.02
N VAL A 4 -1.23 7.91 0.22
CA VAL A 4 -2.09 7.05 -0.62
C VAL A 4 -1.36 6.60 -1.88
N LYS A 5 -0.31 7.33 -2.31
CA LYS A 5 0.50 7.02 -3.49
C LYS A 5 1.98 7.24 -3.23
N ASN A 6 2.82 6.55 -3.99
CA ASN A 6 4.27 6.71 -4.03
C ASN A 6 4.99 6.55 -2.68
N LEU A 7 4.51 5.64 -1.81
CA LEU A 7 5.23 5.27 -0.60
C LEU A 7 6.55 4.58 -0.98
N GLU A 8 7.67 5.20 -0.65
CA GLU A 8 9.01 4.68 -0.92
C GLU A 8 9.50 3.81 0.24
N LEU A 9 9.76 2.52 -0.01
CA LEU A 9 10.17 1.55 1.02
C LEU A 9 11.65 1.17 0.98
N LYS A 10 12.40 1.58 -0.05
CA LYS A 10 13.82 1.19 -0.21
C LYS A 10 14.72 1.63 0.95
N ASP A 11 14.34 2.70 1.64
CA ASP A 11 15.11 3.26 2.76
C ASP A 11 14.85 2.50 4.07
N TYR A 12 13.83 1.63 4.09
CA TYR A 12 13.39 0.88 5.27
C TYR A 12 13.59 -0.63 5.13
N ILE A 13 13.78 -1.15 3.91
CA ILE A 13 13.87 -2.58 3.61
C ILE A 13 15.13 -2.82 2.78
N PRO A 14 16.02 -3.74 3.20
CA PRO A 14 17.15 -4.16 2.38
C PRO A 14 16.64 -4.72 1.05
N LEU A 15 17.00 -4.10 -0.06
CA LEU A 15 16.66 -4.61 -1.38
C LEU A 15 17.82 -5.47 -1.90
N PRO A 16 17.52 -6.59 -2.59
CA PRO A 16 18.55 -7.37 -3.24
C PRO A 16 19.24 -6.55 -4.32
N SER A 17 20.55 -6.76 -4.50
CA SER A 17 21.30 -6.11 -5.58
C SER A 17 20.62 -6.37 -6.93
N PRO A 18 20.38 -5.33 -7.75
CA PRO A 18 19.76 -5.51 -9.05
C PRO A 18 20.66 -6.41 -9.91
N LYS A 19 20.13 -7.56 -10.36
CA LYS A 19 20.87 -8.54 -11.18
C LYS A 19 21.11 -8.07 -12.62
N ASP A 20 20.27 -7.15 -13.08
CA ASP A 20 20.32 -6.47 -14.36
C ASP A 20 19.95 -5.01 -14.09
N ASN A 21 20.36 -4.04 -14.90
CA ASN A 21 20.07 -2.58 -14.80
C ASN A 21 18.57 -2.16 -14.65
N LYS A 22 17.67 -3.09 -14.36
CA LYS A 22 16.29 -2.86 -13.94
C LYS A 22 16.26 -2.14 -12.60
N LYS A 23 15.60 -0.96 -12.60
CA LYS A 23 15.27 -0.25 -11.36
C LYS A 23 14.43 -1.16 -10.47
N LEU A 24 14.88 -1.35 -9.23
CA LEU A 24 14.09 -2.01 -8.18
C LEU A 24 12.80 -1.22 -7.96
N ARG A 25 11.66 -1.90 -8.00
CA ARG A 25 10.36 -1.29 -7.73
C ARG A 25 10.15 -1.28 -6.23
N SER A 26 10.33 -0.11 -5.63
CA SER A 26 10.21 0.10 -4.18
C SER A 26 9.16 1.15 -3.80
N LYS A 27 8.43 1.67 -4.80
CA LYS A 27 7.31 2.59 -4.61
C LYS A 27 5.98 1.85 -4.64
N TYR A 28 5.14 2.14 -3.67
CA TYR A 28 3.84 1.49 -3.47
C TYR A 28 2.71 2.52 -3.42
N ASP A 29 1.62 2.21 -4.10
CA ASP A 29 0.36 2.91 -3.95
C ASP A 29 -0.57 2.10 -3.05
N LEU A 30 -1.31 2.79 -2.19
CA LEU A 30 -2.31 2.18 -1.33
C LEU A 30 -3.54 1.82 -2.17
N ILE A 31 -3.79 0.52 -2.35
CA ILE A 31 -4.96 0.02 -3.08
C ILE A 31 -6.12 -0.38 -2.15
N ALA A 32 -5.85 -0.60 -0.86
CA ALA A 32 -6.89 -0.97 0.09
C ALA A 32 -6.53 -0.51 1.51
N ASN A 33 -7.55 -0.14 2.29
CA ASN A 33 -7.41 0.25 3.69
C ASN A 33 -8.57 -0.34 4.51
N ILE A 34 -8.26 -1.19 5.48
CA ILE A 34 -9.23 -1.74 6.43
C ILE A 34 -9.18 -0.86 7.69
N VAL A 35 -10.34 -0.37 8.11
CA VAL A 35 -10.50 0.50 9.28
C VAL A 35 -11.39 -0.22 10.28
N HIS A 36 -10.94 -0.27 11.53
CA HIS A 36 -11.76 -0.68 12.67
C HIS A 36 -12.31 0.57 13.35
N ASP A 37 -13.63 0.61 13.53
CA ASP A 37 -14.33 1.65 14.28
C ASP A 37 -14.98 1.03 15.52
N GLY A 38 -14.55 1.48 16.71
CA GLY A 38 -15.08 1.01 17.99
C GLY A 38 -14.00 0.62 19.00
N LYS A 39 -14.42 -0.02 20.09
CA LYS A 39 -13.52 -0.51 21.14
C LYS A 39 -12.94 -1.87 20.75
N PRO A 40 -11.76 -2.25 21.28
CA PRO A 40 -11.28 -3.61 21.15
C PRO A 40 -12.33 -4.61 21.66
N GLY A 41 -12.69 -5.60 20.83
CA GLY A 41 -13.72 -6.61 21.15
C GLY A 41 -15.17 -6.17 20.89
N ALA A 42 -15.42 -4.91 20.55
CA ALA A 42 -16.76 -4.41 20.20
C ALA A 42 -16.67 -3.23 19.21
N GLY A 43 -17.03 -3.48 17.96
CA GLY A 43 -16.95 -2.50 16.88
C GLY A 43 -17.33 -3.10 15.55
N PHE A 44 -17.02 -2.39 14.47
CA PHE A 44 -17.20 -2.88 13.10
C PHE A 44 -15.99 -2.53 12.24
N TYR A 45 -15.86 -3.25 11.13
CA TYR A 45 -14.80 -3.03 10.15
C TYR A 45 -15.39 -2.45 8.87
N ARG A 46 -14.67 -1.51 8.27
CA ARG A 46 -14.93 -0.99 6.93
C ARG A 46 -13.69 -1.15 6.08
N VAL A 47 -13.87 -1.32 4.78
CA VAL A 47 -12.76 -1.36 3.83
C VAL A 47 -12.98 -0.33 2.72
N PHE A 48 -11.94 0.42 2.43
CA PHE A 48 -11.84 1.24 1.22
C PHE A 48 -10.96 0.50 0.23
N VAL A 49 -11.48 0.19 -0.96
CA VAL A 49 -10.73 -0.48 -2.03
C VAL A 49 -10.67 0.45 -3.24
N GLN A 50 -9.47 0.70 -3.73
CA GLN A 50 -9.25 1.44 -4.97
C GLN A 50 -9.58 0.52 -6.16
N ARG A 51 -10.72 0.77 -6.80
CA ARG A 51 -11.05 0.14 -8.08
C ARG A 51 -10.30 0.88 -9.19
N LYS A 52 -9.47 0.19 -9.97
CA LYS A 52 -9.08 0.70 -11.29
C LYS A 52 -10.30 0.59 -12.20
N SER A 53 -10.76 1.72 -12.74
CA SER A 53 -11.67 1.68 -13.89
C SER A 53 -10.87 1.15 -15.06
N GLU A 54 -11.27 0.01 -15.63
CA GLU A 54 -10.90 -0.32 -17.00
C GLU A 54 -11.78 0.57 -17.88
N GLU A 55 -11.22 1.62 -18.48
CA GLU A 55 -11.84 2.23 -19.66
C GLU A 55 -11.82 1.15 -20.75
N LEU A 56 -13.01 0.70 -21.14
CA LEU A 56 -13.25 -0.22 -22.27
C LEU A 56 -12.91 0.46 -23.60
#